data_AF-A0A2D7XVK0-F1
#
_entry.id   AF-A0A2D7XVK0-F1
#
_cell.length_a   1.000
_cell.length_b   1.000
_cell.length_c   1.000
_cell.angle_alpha   90.00
_cell.angle_beta   90.00
_cell.angle_gamma   90.00
#
_symmetry.space_group_name_H-M   'P 1'
#
loop_
_entity.id
_entity.type
_entity.pdbx_description
1 polymer ?
#
loop_
_entity_poly.entity_id
_entity_poly.type
_entity_poly.pdbx_seq_one_letter_code
_entity_poly.pdbx_strand_id
1 'polypeptide(L)'
;MTRSPCIWPQDPWGRVLNGALSPDELPAESMDIAQSAADLAIERFSDALHSIYLSGGLARDASHDAVFILVLRHMKKAVGLDLFCAAAALRLQKLHPSLGACTFEVFGWDDIFPADGKFSHPRFRLGVNSVAIAGRDLKRLIAPQKLTAAAANSSIVGLSGRLRALRHRLKAVSTETRVRASSRTFAQIALMGAFACIMPSEQVYSEDLDTMARYVALNLPDRENSLNLLVKLSEHGTPSSLEALAICDDVMSWLPEFADAWLDKNNPKREATLKLV
;
A
#
# COMPACT_ATOMS: atom_id res chain seq x y z
N MET A 1 24.98 9.71 1.30
CA MET A 1 24.44 10.03 -0.04
C MET A 1 22.93 9.97 0.07
N THR A 2 22.25 11.12 0.05
CA THR A 2 20.79 11.17 0.06
C THR A 2 20.26 10.75 -1.31
N ARG A 3 19.56 9.61 -1.37
CA ARG A 3 18.90 9.12 -2.58
C ARG A 3 17.92 10.19 -3.09
N SER A 4 17.83 10.43 -4.40
CA SER A 4 16.84 11.36 -4.95
C SER A 4 15.42 10.91 -4.59
N PRO A 5 14.48 11.85 -4.31
CA PRO A 5 13.09 11.51 -4.01
C PRO A 5 12.47 10.67 -5.13
N CYS A 6 11.80 9.59 -4.76
CA CYS A 6 11.11 8.69 -5.67
C CYS A 6 9.64 9.10 -5.78
N ILE A 7 9.34 10.00 -6.70
CA ILE A 7 8.00 10.59 -6.89
C ILE A 7 7.37 10.05 -8.16
N TRP A 8 6.06 9.83 -8.14
CA TRP A 8 5.34 9.35 -9.31
C TRP A 8 5.17 10.45 -10.35
N PRO A 9 5.22 10.10 -11.65
CA PRO A 9 4.96 11.05 -12.72
C PRO A 9 3.55 11.63 -12.61
N GLN A 10 3.39 12.88 -13.01
CA GLN A 10 2.10 13.57 -13.06
C GLN A 10 1.87 14.18 -14.45
N ASP A 11 0.61 14.28 -14.84
CA ASP A 11 0.21 15.05 -16.02
C ASP A 11 0.23 16.57 -15.74
N PRO A 12 0.07 17.43 -16.77
CA PRO A 12 0.03 18.90 -16.59
C PRO A 12 -1.09 19.42 -15.69
N TRP A 13 -2.05 18.58 -15.30
CA TRP A 13 -3.15 18.92 -14.41
C TRP A 13 -2.95 18.35 -12.99
N GLY A 14 -1.75 17.87 -12.65
CA GLY A 14 -1.41 17.33 -11.33
C GLY A 14 -2.02 15.96 -11.04
N ARG A 15 -2.44 15.22 -12.08
CA ARG A 15 -2.98 13.85 -11.90
C ARG A 15 -1.83 12.87 -11.95
N VAL A 16 -1.78 11.97 -10.98
CA VAL A 16 -0.80 10.91 -10.87
C VAL A 16 -0.99 9.92 -12.02
N LEU A 17 0.11 9.69 -12.73
CA LEU A 17 0.25 8.72 -13.80
C LEU A 17 0.79 7.40 -13.25
N ASN A 18 0.64 6.33 -14.03
CA ASN A 18 1.19 5.04 -13.66
C ASN A 18 2.73 5.08 -13.64
N GLY A 19 3.33 4.81 -12.48
CA GLY A 19 4.78 4.77 -12.27
C GLY A 19 5.40 3.38 -12.40
N ALA A 20 4.59 2.36 -12.72
CA ALA A 20 5.05 1.02 -13.06
C ALA A 20 5.61 0.94 -14.48
N LEU A 21 6.52 -0.01 -14.70
CA LEU A 21 7.05 -0.36 -16.01
C LEU A 21 5.94 -0.85 -16.95
N SER A 22 6.16 -0.76 -18.26
CA SER A 22 5.33 -1.51 -19.20
C SER A 22 5.66 -3.01 -19.17
N PRO A 23 4.76 -3.90 -19.62
CA PRO A 23 5.03 -5.34 -19.64
C PRO A 23 6.33 -5.71 -20.37
N ASP A 24 6.65 -5.01 -21.45
CA ASP A 24 7.83 -5.27 -22.28
C ASP A 24 9.15 -4.76 -21.66
N GLU A 25 9.06 -3.89 -20.65
CA GLU A 25 10.21 -3.34 -19.90
C GLU A 25 10.49 -4.13 -18.62
N LEU A 26 9.58 -5.00 -18.18
CA LEU A 26 9.78 -5.80 -16.98
C LEU A 26 10.97 -6.77 -17.17
N PRO A 27 11.87 -6.89 -16.18
CA PRO A 27 12.91 -7.91 -16.21
C PRO A 27 12.33 -9.31 -16.36
N ALA A 28 13.02 -10.19 -17.10
CA ALA A 28 12.54 -11.55 -17.38
C ALA A 28 12.18 -12.34 -16.11
N GLU A 29 12.97 -12.19 -15.05
CA GLU A 29 12.70 -12.81 -13.74
C GLU A 29 11.40 -12.27 -13.11
N SER A 30 11.16 -10.95 -13.19
CA SER A 30 9.92 -10.35 -12.68
C SER A 30 8.69 -10.85 -13.46
N MET A 31 8.85 -11.03 -14.78
CA MET A 31 7.79 -11.58 -15.63
C MET A 31 7.50 -13.05 -15.33
N ASP A 32 8.53 -13.85 -15.04
CA ASP A 32 8.37 -15.27 -14.67
C ASP A 32 7.64 -15.43 -13.33
N ILE A 33 7.99 -14.61 -12.34
CA ILE A 33 7.27 -14.50 -11.06
C ILE A 33 5.80 -14.12 -11.32
N ALA A 34 5.58 -13.11 -12.16
CA ALA A 34 4.24 -12.63 -12.48
C ALA A 34 3.39 -13.71 -13.18
N GLN A 35 3.97 -14.45 -14.13
CA GLN A 35 3.28 -15.54 -14.80
C GLN A 35 2.93 -16.67 -13.83
N SER A 36 3.85 -17.04 -12.94
CA SER A 36 3.58 -18.02 -11.88
C SER A 36 2.43 -17.57 -10.96
N ALA A 37 2.38 -16.28 -10.61
CA ALA A 37 1.28 -15.71 -9.83
C ALA A 37 -0.05 -15.77 -10.60
N ALA A 38 -0.01 -15.54 -11.91
CA ALA A 38 -1.17 -15.63 -12.77
C ALA A 38 -1.72 -17.05 -12.84
N ASP A 39 -0.86 -18.05 -12.97
CA ASP A 39 -1.25 -19.46 -13.01
C ASP A 39 -1.96 -19.89 -11.71
N LEU A 40 -1.46 -19.47 -10.55
CA LEU A 40 -2.11 -19.73 -9.25
C LEU A 40 -3.51 -19.13 -9.16
N ALA A 41 -3.69 -17.93 -9.69
CA ALA A 41 -4.99 -17.25 -9.69
C ALA A 41 -5.96 -17.85 -10.72
N ILE A 42 -5.47 -18.24 -11.90
CA ILE A 42 -6.27 -18.93 -12.92
C ILE A 42 -6.71 -20.30 -12.42
N GLU A 43 -5.83 -21.06 -11.76
CA GLU A 43 -6.14 -22.34 -11.10
C GLU A 43 -7.28 -22.16 -10.08
N ARG A 44 -7.26 -21.08 -9.30
CA ARG A 44 -8.25 -20.83 -8.26
C ARG A 44 -9.59 -20.33 -8.77
N PHE A 45 -9.58 -19.37 -9.69
CA PHE A 45 -10.75 -18.58 -10.03
C PHE A 45 -11.30 -18.86 -11.43
N SER A 46 -10.48 -19.42 -12.33
CA SER A 46 -10.88 -19.80 -13.69
C SER A 46 -11.72 -18.68 -14.35
N ASP A 47 -12.93 -19.01 -14.83
CA ASP A 47 -13.83 -18.07 -15.53
C ASP A 47 -14.28 -16.86 -14.68
N ALA A 48 -14.21 -16.96 -13.35
CA ALA A 48 -14.56 -15.84 -12.47
C ALA A 48 -13.51 -14.72 -12.50
N LEU A 49 -12.29 -15.03 -12.93
CA LEU A 49 -11.19 -14.08 -13.04
C LEU A 49 -11.39 -13.15 -14.24
N HIS A 50 -11.31 -11.84 -14.00
CA HIS A 50 -11.32 -10.84 -15.05
C HIS A 50 -9.89 -10.54 -15.53
N SER A 51 -9.03 -10.16 -14.59
CA SER A 51 -7.67 -9.69 -14.88
C SER A 51 -6.79 -9.75 -13.62
N ILE A 52 -5.48 -9.77 -13.85
CA ILE A 52 -4.45 -9.84 -12.82
C ILE A 52 -3.44 -8.74 -13.09
N TYR A 53 -2.99 -8.09 -12.01
CA TYR A 53 -1.97 -7.05 -12.08
C TYR A 53 -0.83 -7.31 -11.11
N LEU A 54 0.38 -7.02 -11.56
CA LEU A 54 1.56 -6.84 -10.70
C LEU A 54 1.61 -5.38 -10.23
N SER A 55 1.87 -5.15 -8.95
CA SER A 55 1.99 -3.84 -8.29
C SER A 55 3.13 -3.89 -7.25
N GLY A 56 3.40 -2.77 -6.59
CA GLY A 56 4.47 -2.64 -5.59
C GLY A 56 5.83 -2.34 -6.21
N GLY A 57 6.91 -2.69 -5.50
CA GLY A 57 8.28 -2.38 -5.92
C GLY A 57 8.74 -3.20 -7.12
N LEU A 58 8.31 -4.46 -7.22
CA LEU A 58 8.63 -5.34 -8.35
C LEU A 58 8.06 -4.81 -9.68
N ALA A 59 6.89 -4.17 -9.66
CA ALA A 59 6.27 -3.53 -10.83
C ALA A 59 7.10 -2.36 -11.40
N ARG A 60 8.08 -1.87 -10.64
CA ARG A 60 8.90 -0.69 -10.94
C ARG A 60 10.39 -1.01 -11.05
N ASP A 61 10.76 -2.28 -10.92
CA ASP A 61 12.16 -2.71 -10.76
C ASP A 61 12.89 -1.95 -9.63
N ALA A 62 12.16 -1.65 -8.56
CA ALA A 62 12.67 -0.85 -7.44
C ALA A 62 13.00 -1.69 -6.20
N SER A 63 12.36 -2.85 -6.06
CA SER A 63 12.62 -3.84 -5.02
C SER A 63 12.11 -5.21 -5.44
N HIS A 64 12.44 -6.23 -4.64
CA HIS A 64 11.92 -7.59 -4.82
C HIS A 64 10.56 -7.82 -4.15
N ASP A 65 9.90 -6.79 -3.61
CA ASP A 65 8.59 -6.92 -2.98
C ASP A 65 7.47 -6.80 -4.03
N ALA A 66 6.53 -7.75 -4.04
CA ALA A 66 5.47 -7.84 -5.03
C ALA A 66 4.07 -7.80 -4.41
N VAL A 67 3.15 -7.12 -5.09
CA VAL A 67 1.72 -7.17 -4.78
C VAL A 67 0.95 -7.61 -6.02
N PHE A 68 0.17 -8.68 -5.91
CA PHE A 68 -0.68 -9.17 -6.98
C PHE A 68 -2.14 -8.78 -6.72
N ILE A 69 -2.70 -7.98 -7.62
CA ILE A 69 -4.09 -7.53 -7.56
C ILE A 69 -4.92 -8.38 -8.52
N LEU A 70 -5.85 -9.14 -7.98
CA LEU A 70 -6.76 -10.02 -8.69
C LEU A 70 -8.14 -9.35 -8.79
N VAL A 71 -8.63 -9.17 -10.01
CA VAL A 71 -9.97 -8.61 -10.25
C VAL A 71 -10.89 -9.71 -10.75
N LEU A 72 -12.02 -9.89 -10.06
CA LEU A 72 -13.06 -10.86 -10.41
C LEU A 72 -14.21 -10.18 -11.16
N ARG A 73 -14.81 -10.88 -12.14
CA ARG A 73 -15.95 -10.39 -12.94
C ARG A 73 -17.20 -10.17 -12.10
N HIS A 74 -17.45 -11.08 -11.18
CA HIS A 74 -18.60 -11.06 -10.28
C HIS A 74 -18.14 -11.44 -8.89
N MET A 75 -18.36 -10.57 -7.90
CA MET A 75 -18.15 -10.94 -6.50
C MET A 75 -19.39 -11.64 -5.96
N LYS A 76 -19.38 -12.97 -5.97
CA LYS A 76 -19.91 -13.69 -4.80
C LYS A 76 -18.74 -13.78 -3.83
N LYS A 77 -18.89 -13.28 -2.59
CA LYS A 77 -17.84 -13.37 -1.57
C LYS A 77 -17.36 -14.81 -1.46
N ALA A 78 -16.25 -15.13 -2.12
CA ALA A 78 -15.72 -16.47 -2.11
C ALA A 78 -15.22 -16.74 -0.69
N VAL A 79 -15.61 -17.87 -0.10
CA VAL A 79 -15.14 -18.24 1.23
C VAL A 79 -13.64 -18.56 1.15
N GLY A 80 -12.87 -18.08 2.13
CA GLY A 80 -11.45 -18.38 2.27
C GLY A 80 -10.51 -17.59 1.35
N LEU A 81 -10.91 -16.40 0.89
CA LEU A 81 -10.02 -15.51 0.12
C LEU A 81 -8.73 -15.18 0.88
N ASP A 82 -8.81 -14.82 2.15
CA ASP A 82 -7.62 -14.50 2.96
C ASP A 82 -6.65 -15.69 3.06
N LEU A 83 -7.21 -16.90 3.23
CA LEU A 83 -6.41 -18.12 3.27
C LEU A 83 -5.75 -18.41 1.92
N PHE A 84 -6.49 -18.23 0.81
CA PHE A 84 -5.93 -18.34 -0.53
C PHE A 84 -4.80 -17.34 -0.73
N CYS A 85 -5.00 -16.06 -0.41
CA CYS A 85 -3.99 -15.02 -0.60
C CYS A 85 -2.70 -15.35 0.16
N ALA A 86 -2.82 -15.77 1.42
CA ALA A 86 -1.67 -16.17 2.24
C ALA A 86 -0.96 -17.42 1.68
N ALA A 87 -1.72 -18.43 1.25
CA ALA A 87 -1.16 -19.66 0.69
C ALA A 87 -0.49 -19.42 -0.68
N ALA A 88 -1.09 -18.59 -1.54
CA ALA A 88 -0.56 -18.22 -2.84
C ALA A 88 0.74 -17.44 -2.71
N ALA A 89 0.80 -16.45 -1.81
CA ALA A 89 2.02 -15.71 -1.52
C ALA A 89 3.15 -16.64 -1.06
N LEU A 90 2.89 -17.53 -0.11
CA LEU A 90 3.88 -18.49 0.39
C LEU A 90 4.32 -19.48 -0.69
N ARG A 91 3.40 -19.96 -1.52
CA ARG A 91 3.72 -20.86 -2.65
C ARG A 91 4.60 -20.15 -3.67
N LEU A 92 4.28 -18.90 -4.01
CA LEU A 92 5.06 -18.11 -4.96
C LEU A 92 6.48 -17.84 -4.46
N GLN A 93 6.64 -17.45 -3.19
CA GLN A 93 7.96 -17.25 -2.57
C GLN A 93 8.80 -18.53 -2.52
N LYS A 94 8.17 -19.71 -2.43
CA LYS A 94 8.89 -21.00 -2.51
C LYS A 94 9.35 -21.33 -3.93
N LEU A 95 8.55 -20.98 -4.94
CA LEU A 95 8.90 -21.16 -6.35
C LEU A 95 9.99 -20.18 -6.79
N HIS A 96 9.99 -18.98 -6.20
CA HIS A 96 10.88 -17.88 -6.55
C HIS A 96 11.64 -17.37 -5.32
N PRO A 97 12.77 -18.00 -4.94
CA PRO A 97 13.49 -17.64 -3.71
C PRO A 97 14.07 -16.23 -3.67
N SER A 98 14.23 -15.58 -4.82
CA SER A 98 14.64 -14.17 -4.95
C SER A 98 13.52 -13.18 -4.61
N LEU A 99 12.26 -13.64 -4.58
CA LEU A 99 11.11 -12.81 -4.25
C LEU A 99 11.14 -12.41 -2.77
N GLY A 100 11.01 -11.11 -2.52
CA GLY A 100 10.89 -10.53 -1.19
C GLY A 100 9.50 -10.75 -0.58
N ALA A 101 8.96 -9.72 0.07
CA ALA A 101 7.60 -9.77 0.58
C ALA A 101 6.60 -9.88 -0.57
N CYS A 102 5.62 -10.79 -0.43
CA CYS A 102 4.62 -11.05 -1.46
C CYS A 102 3.22 -10.99 -0.85
N THR A 103 2.30 -10.30 -1.50
CA THR A 103 0.88 -10.28 -1.13
C THR A 103 -0.02 -10.48 -2.34
N PHE A 104 -1.15 -11.13 -2.10
CA PHE A 104 -2.26 -11.23 -3.05
C PHE A 104 -3.46 -10.48 -2.48
N GLU A 105 -4.13 -9.71 -3.31
CA GLU A 105 -5.35 -8.98 -2.98
C GLU A 105 -6.42 -9.28 -4.01
N VAL A 106 -7.63 -9.62 -3.56
CA VAL A 106 -8.73 -10.01 -4.44
C VAL A 106 -9.85 -9.00 -4.31
N PHE A 107 -10.26 -8.43 -5.43
CA PHE A 107 -11.31 -7.42 -5.53
C PHE A 107 -12.36 -7.83 -6.56
N GLY A 108 -13.60 -7.44 -6.29
CA GLY A 108 -14.66 -7.49 -7.29
C GLY A 108 -14.69 -6.29 -8.19
N TRP A 109 -15.51 -6.41 -9.23
CA TRP A 109 -15.86 -5.30 -10.10
C TRP A 109 -16.32 -4.06 -9.33
N ASP A 110 -17.22 -4.23 -8.35
CA ASP A 110 -17.80 -3.12 -7.58
C ASP A 110 -16.79 -2.47 -6.62
N ASP A 111 -15.74 -3.21 -6.22
CA ASP A 111 -14.64 -2.65 -5.42
C ASP A 111 -13.78 -1.71 -6.28
N ILE A 112 -13.60 -2.01 -7.58
CA ILE A 112 -12.87 -1.17 -8.54
C ILE A 112 -13.76 -0.02 -9.04
N PHE A 113 -15.01 -0.31 -9.41
CA PHE A 113 -15.93 0.63 -10.03
C PHE A 113 -17.21 0.79 -9.20
N PRO A 114 -17.12 1.43 -8.02
CA PRO A 114 -18.30 1.65 -7.18
C PRO A 114 -19.31 2.56 -7.90
N ALA A 115 -20.56 2.11 -7.96
CA ALA A 115 -21.63 2.77 -8.71
C ALA A 115 -22.05 4.14 -8.14
N ASP A 116 -21.72 4.43 -6.87
CA ASP A 116 -22.13 5.64 -6.15
C ASP A 116 -21.11 6.80 -6.26
N GLY A 117 -20.10 6.65 -7.13
CA GLY A 117 -19.06 7.66 -7.36
C GLY A 117 -18.05 7.80 -6.23
N LYS A 118 -18.02 6.85 -5.28
CA LYS A 118 -17.03 6.86 -4.20
C LYS A 118 -15.62 6.60 -4.70
N PHE A 119 -14.65 7.06 -3.91
CA PHE A 119 -13.27 6.69 -4.07
C PHE A 119 -13.12 5.18 -3.88
N SER A 120 -12.29 4.59 -4.75
CA SER A 120 -11.91 3.19 -4.69
C SER A 120 -10.40 3.14 -4.60
N HIS A 121 -9.91 2.65 -3.46
CA HIS A 121 -8.48 2.44 -3.24
C HIS A 121 -7.87 1.45 -4.25
N PRO A 122 -8.48 0.29 -4.55
CA PRO A 122 -7.90 -0.60 -5.55
C PRO A 122 -7.94 0.00 -6.97
N ARG A 123 -8.96 0.78 -7.35
CA ARG A 123 -8.93 1.55 -8.61
C ARG A 123 -7.78 2.54 -8.66
N PHE A 124 -7.56 3.26 -7.56
CA PHE A 124 -6.45 4.20 -7.46
C PHE A 124 -5.11 3.48 -7.65
N ARG A 125 -4.87 2.38 -6.93
CA ARG A 125 -3.64 1.58 -7.04
C ARG A 125 -3.41 1.05 -8.45
N LEU A 126 -4.45 0.54 -9.12
CA LEU A 126 -4.36 0.11 -10.52
C LEU A 126 -3.96 1.27 -11.45
N GLY A 127 -4.48 2.47 -11.21
CA GLY A 127 -4.16 3.66 -12.01
C GLY A 127 -2.75 4.20 -11.80
N VAL A 128 -2.18 4.06 -10.60
CA VAL A 128 -0.90 4.71 -10.26
C VAL A 128 0.29 3.76 -10.20
N ASN A 129 0.14 2.48 -9.85
CA ASN A 129 1.27 1.55 -9.79
C ASN A 129 0.82 0.13 -10.10
N SER A 130 0.67 -0.20 -11.38
CA SER A 130 0.39 -1.58 -11.77
C SER A 130 0.89 -1.94 -13.16
N VAL A 131 1.02 -3.23 -13.45
CA VAL A 131 1.25 -3.81 -14.79
C VAL A 131 0.20 -4.90 -14.99
N ALA A 132 -0.54 -4.87 -16.10
CA ALA A 132 -1.50 -5.93 -16.42
C ALA A 132 -0.73 -7.15 -16.91
N ILE A 133 -0.83 -8.27 -16.18
CA ILE A 133 -0.07 -9.49 -16.48
C ILE A 133 -0.95 -10.60 -17.07
N ALA A 134 -2.26 -10.57 -16.79
CA ALA A 134 -3.22 -11.47 -17.41
C ALA A 134 -4.62 -10.84 -17.49
N GLY A 135 -5.40 -11.27 -18.49
CA GLY A 135 -6.74 -10.74 -18.75
C GLY A 135 -6.73 -9.39 -19.46
N ARG A 136 -7.87 -8.70 -19.46
CA ARG A 136 -8.00 -7.38 -20.12
C ARG A 136 -7.55 -6.26 -19.18
N ASP A 137 -6.66 -5.39 -19.67
CA ASP A 137 -6.20 -4.22 -18.93
C ASP A 137 -7.33 -3.20 -18.73
N LEU A 138 -7.69 -2.99 -17.46
CA LEU A 138 -8.73 -2.07 -17.01
C LEU A 138 -8.24 -0.63 -16.93
N LYS A 139 -6.93 -0.34 -17.04
CA LYS A 139 -6.43 1.04 -16.96
C LYS A 139 -7.05 1.96 -18.00
N ARG A 140 -7.46 1.42 -19.16
CA ARG A 140 -8.18 2.17 -20.19
C ARG A 140 -9.53 2.72 -19.72
N LEU A 141 -10.09 2.14 -18.66
CA LEU A 141 -11.34 2.57 -18.02
C LEU A 141 -11.09 3.43 -16.77
N ILE A 142 -9.83 3.58 -16.35
CA ILE A 142 -9.44 4.31 -15.14
C ILE A 142 -8.87 5.66 -15.57
N ALA A 143 -9.58 6.73 -15.25
CA ALA A 143 -9.06 8.08 -15.46
C ALA A 143 -7.79 8.32 -14.61
N PRO A 144 -6.85 9.19 -15.04
CA PRO A 144 -5.70 9.55 -14.22
C PRO A 144 -6.11 10.05 -12.83
N GLN A 145 -5.34 9.67 -11.80
CA GLN A 145 -5.78 9.80 -10.42
C GLN A 145 -5.41 11.15 -9.81
N LYS A 146 -6.37 11.85 -9.20
CA LYS A 146 -6.10 13.09 -8.46
C LYS A 146 -5.79 12.80 -6.99
N LEU A 147 -4.88 13.59 -6.42
CA LEU A 147 -4.53 13.55 -5.00
C LEU A 147 -5.52 14.37 -4.17
N THR A 148 -6.74 13.85 -4.05
CA THR A 148 -7.82 14.49 -3.30
C THR A 148 -7.85 14.05 -1.84
N ALA A 149 -8.68 14.72 -1.04
CA ALA A 149 -9.00 14.25 0.31
C ALA A 149 -9.55 12.81 0.31
N ALA A 150 -10.29 12.41 -0.72
CA ALA A 150 -10.81 11.05 -0.82
C ALA A 150 -9.70 10.00 -0.95
N ALA A 151 -8.61 10.32 -1.68
CA ALA A 151 -7.44 9.45 -1.80
C ALA A 151 -6.65 9.36 -0.49
N ALA A 152 -6.46 10.48 0.20
CA ALA A 152 -5.81 10.51 1.52
C ALA A 152 -6.62 9.74 2.57
N ASN A 153 -7.95 9.88 2.54
CA ASN A 153 -8.87 9.31 3.52
C ASN A 153 -8.68 7.79 3.71
N SER A 154 -8.39 7.04 2.65
CA SER A 154 -8.21 5.58 2.72
C SER A 154 -7.05 5.15 3.63
N SER A 155 -6.06 6.03 3.81
CA SER A 155 -4.91 5.77 4.68
C SER A 155 -5.09 6.34 6.09
N ILE A 156 -5.96 7.33 6.27
CA ILE A 156 -6.13 8.08 7.53
C ILE A 156 -7.27 7.54 8.38
N VAL A 157 -8.42 7.19 7.80
CA VAL A 157 -9.56 6.68 8.58
C VAL A 157 -9.18 5.36 9.26
N GLY A 158 -9.46 5.29 10.57
CA GLY A 158 -9.11 4.14 11.39
C GLY A 158 -7.59 3.94 11.64
N LEU A 159 -6.73 4.89 11.24
CA LEU A 159 -5.28 4.82 11.47
C LEU A 159 -4.94 4.62 12.95
N SER A 160 -5.47 5.46 13.83
CA SER A 160 -5.23 5.39 15.28
C SER A 160 -5.61 4.03 15.87
N GLY A 161 -6.70 3.41 15.39
CA GLY A 161 -7.11 2.07 15.79
C GLY A 161 -6.12 0.99 15.36
N ARG A 162 -5.66 1.04 14.10
CA ARG A 162 -4.66 0.11 13.55
C ARG A 162 -3.32 0.20 14.29
N LEU A 163 -2.83 1.42 14.54
CA LEU A 163 -1.59 1.65 15.26
C LEU A 163 -1.67 1.16 16.72
N ARG A 164 -2.78 1.41 17.43
CA ARG A 164 -3.00 0.88 18.78
C ARG A 164 -3.01 -0.65 18.78
N ALA A 165 -3.69 -1.29 17.82
CA ALA A 165 -3.72 -2.75 17.73
C ALA A 165 -2.31 -3.34 17.56
N LEU A 166 -1.46 -2.73 16.73
CA LEU A 166 -0.07 -3.15 16.56
C LEU A 166 0.78 -2.90 17.81
N ARG A 167 0.63 -1.75 18.46
CA ARG A 167 1.26 -1.46 19.75
C ARG A 167 0.88 -2.50 20.82
N HIS A 168 -0.39 -2.89 20.89
CA HIS A 168 -0.85 -3.95 21.80
C HIS A 168 -0.21 -5.31 21.48
N ARG A 169 -0.07 -5.66 20.20
CA ARG A 169 0.65 -6.89 19.79
C ARG A 169 2.11 -6.88 20.21
N LEU A 170 2.79 -5.72 20.12
CA LEU A 170 4.17 -5.56 20.56
C LEU A 170 4.36 -5.66 22.09
N LYS A 171 3.34 -5.28 22.88
CA LYS A 171 3.34 -5.45 24.34
C LYS A 171 3.09 -6.90 24.78
N ALA A 172 2.43 -7.71 23.94
CA ALA A 172 2.17 -9.10 24.25
C ALA A 172 3.45 -9.94 24.10
N VAL A 173 3.58 -10.99 24.91
CA VAL A 173 4.69 -11.96 24.79
C VAL A 173 4.68 -12.55 23.38
N SER A 174 5.76 -12.27 22.64
CA SER A 174 5.87 -12.56 21.22
C SER A 174 7.30 -13.02 20.91
N THR A 175 7.44 -13.86 19.90
CA THR A 175 8.76 -14.26 19.38
C THR A 175 9.41 -13.09 18.64
N GLU A 176 10.75 -13.06 18.56
CA GLU A 176 11.49 -12.02 17.83
C GLU A 176 10.99 -11.82 16.39
N THR A 177 10.68 -12.91 15.68
CA THR A 177 10.12 -12.86 14.32
C THR A 177 8.79 -12.10 14.28
N ARG A 178 7.91 -12.30 15.26
CA ARG A 178 6.63 -11.59 15.35
C ARG A 178 6.81 -10.13 15.74
N VAL A 179 7.77 -9.83 16.62
CA VAL A 179 8.13 -8.45 16.99
C VAL A 179 8.66 -7.70 15.77
N ARG A 180 9.57 -8.33 15.01
CA ARG A 180 10.12 -7.78 13.77
C ARG A 180 9.03 -7.49 12.75
N ALA A 181 8.15 -8.45 12.48
CA ALA A 181 7.05 -8.26 11.54
C ALA A 181 6.07 -7.16 11.99
N SER A 182 5.70 -7.15 13.27
CA SER A 182 4.73 -6.18 13.82
C SER A 182 5.30 -4.77 13.87
N SER A 183 6.58 -4.62 14.24
CA SER A 183 7.27 -3.32 14.27
C SER A 183 7.47 -2.75 12.86
N ARG A 184 7.86 -3.60 11.89
CA ARG A 184 7.91 -3.23 10.47
C ARG A 184 6.55 -2.74 9.97
N THR A 185 5.48 -3.50 10.24
CA THR A 185 4.12 -3.14 9.83
C THR A 185 3.64 -1.84 10.48
N PHE A 186 3.95 -1.64 11.77
CA PHE A 186 3.65 -0.39 12.46
C PHE A 186 4.30 0.79 11.75
N ALA A 187 5.59 0.66 11.43
CA ALA A 187 6.33 1.75 10.81
C ALA A 187 5.81 2.12 9.42
N GLN A 188 5.50 1.11 8.60
CA GLN A 188 4.92 1.30 7.27
C GLN A 188 3.56 2.01 7.35
N ILE A 189 2.65 1.54 8.21
CA ILE A 189 1.34 2.16 8.38
C ILE A 189 1.45 3.58 8.93
N ALA A 190 2.36 3.83 9.87
CA ALA A 190 2.59 5.16 10.44
C ALA A 190 3.07 6.16 9.37
N LEU A 191 4.09 5.79 8.57
CA LEU A 191 4.62 6.63 7.49
C LEU A 191 3.57 6.90 6.42
N MET A 192 2.87 5.86 5.94
CA MET A 192 1.82 6.02 4.94
C MET A 192 0.66 6.89 5.45
N GLY A 193 0.29 6.75 6.72
CA GLY A 193 -0.74 7.56 7.36
C GLY A 193 -0.33 9.03 7.52
N ALA A 194 0.89 9.29 7.99
CA ALA A 194 1.44 10.63 8.13
C ALA A 194 1.55 11.33 6.76
N PHE A 195 2.08 10.63 5.76
CA PHE A 195 2.20 11.13 4.39
C PHE A 195 0.83 11.43 3.77
N ALA A 196 -0.17 10.56 3.98
CA ALA A 196 -1.51 10.81 3.49
C ALA A 196 -2.13 12.10 4.03
N CYS A 197 -1.78 12.53 5.25
CA CYS A 197 -2.28 13.78 5.83
C CYS A 197 -1.79 15.03 5.08
N ILE A 198 -0.62 14.98 4.44
CA ILE A 198 -0.04 16.09 3.68
C ILE A 198 -0.15 15.93 2.17
N MET A 199 -0.40 14.71 1.69
CA MET A 199 -0.44 14.38 0.25
C MET A 199 -1.36 15.31 -0.56
N PRO A 200 -2.58 15.69 -0.11
CA PRO A 200 -3.42 16.63 -0.85
C PRO A 200 -2.91 18.08 -0.86
N SER A 201 -2.15 18.53 0.13
CA SER A 201 -1.60 19.89 0.12
C SER A 201 -0.30 19.97 -0.68
N GLU A 202 0.56 18.96 -0.56
CA GLU A 202 1.81 18.86 -1.30
C GLU A 202 1.60 18.51 -2.79
N GLN A 203 0.46 17.90 -3.13
CA GLN A 203 0.20 17.39 -4.47
C GLN A 203 1.33 16.48 -4.98
N VAL A 204 1.90 15.65 -4.10
CA VAL A 204 2.96 14.68 -4.42
C VAL A 204 2.52 13.28 -4.04
N TYR A 205 2.82 12.30 -4.89
CA TYR A 205 2.59 10.89 -4.61
C TYR A 205 3.88 10.09 -4.67
N SER A 206 4.04 9.19 -3.71
CA SER A 206 5.12 8.24 -3.63
C SER A 206 4.64 7.01 -2.89
N GLU A 207 5.20 5.85 -3.22
CA GLU A 207 5.11 4.63 -2.40
C GLU A 207 6.46 4.31 -1.70
N ASP A 208 7.47 5.16 -1.87
CA ASP A 208 8.78 5.03 -1.23
C ASP A 208 8.78 5.67 0.16
N LEU A 209 9.04 4.87 1.19
CA LEU A 209 8.87 5.26 2.59
C LEU A 209 9.85 6.35 3.04
N ASP A 210 11.08 6.36 2.50
CA ASP A 210 12.05 7.42 2.74
C ASP A 210 11.59 8.74 2.13
N THR A 211 11.10 8.71 0.88
CA THR A 211 10.52 9.88 0.21
C THR A 211 9.31 10.41 0.98
N MET A 212 8.40 9.52 1.42
CA MET A 212 7.26 9.90 2.26
C MET A 212 7.71 10.62 3.53
N ALA A 213 8.68 10.05 4.26
CA ALA A 213 9.22 10.62 5.48
C ALA A 213 9.79 12.03 5.26
N ARG A 214 10.53 12.25 4.16
CA ARG A 214 11.09 13.56 3.82
C ARG A 214 10.00 14.61 3.62
N TYR A 215 8.93 14.29 2.88
CA TYR A 215 7.81 15.22 2.67
C TYR A 215 7.06 15.52 3.98
N VAL A 216 6.90 14.52 4.86
CA VAL A 216 6.32 14.73 6.19
C VAL A 216 7.22 15.64 7.03
N ALA A 217 8.53 15.46 6.98
CA ALA A 217 9.49 16.30 7.72
C ALA A 217 9.47 17.77 7.28
N LEU A 218 9.18 18.06 6.00
CA LEU A 218 8.98 19.45 5.54
C LEU A 218 7.79 20.14 6.22
N ASN A 219 6.76 19.38 6.59
CA ASN A 219 5.55 19.88 7.24
C ASN A 219 5.62 19.79 8.77
N LEU A 220 6.43 18.87 9.31
CA LEU A 220 6.60 18.59 10.73
C LEU A 220 8.11 18.46 11.07
N PRO A 221 8.89 19.56 11.00
CA PRO A 221 10.34 19.51 11.14
C PRO A 221 10.80 18.95 12.49
N ASP A 222 10.07 19.25 13.57
CA ASP A 222 10.36 18.73 14.92
C ASP A 222 10.23 17.20 15.02
N ARG A 223 9.65 16.53 14.00
CA ARG A 223 9.45 15.08 13.95
C ARG A 223 10.45 14.36 13.05
N GLU A 224 11.43 15.05 12.46
CA GLU A 224 12.41 14.45 11.53
C GLU A 224 13.11 13.21 12.12
N ASN A 225 13.55 13.27 13.38
CA ASN A 225 14.19 12.13 14.04
C ASN A 225 13.25 10.92 14.17
N SER A 226 11.98 11.16 14.53
CA SER A 226 10.94 10.13 14.63
C SER A 226 10.70 9.46 13.28
N LEU A 227 10.61 10.27 12.22
CA LEU A 227 10.42 9.82 10.84
C LEU A 227 11.62 8.99 10.35
N ASN A 228 12.85 9.41 10.64
CA ASN A 228 14.06 8.64 10.31
C ASN A 228 14.11 7.27 11.01
N LEU A 229 13.66 7.20 12.27
CA LEU A 229 13.53 5.92 12.98
C LEU A 229 12.46 5.03 12.36
N LEU A 230 11.33 5.61 11.96
CA LEU A 230 10.28 4.90 11.24
C LEU A 230 10.78 4.32 9.91
N VAL A 231 11.55 5.08 9.12
CA VAL A 231 12.11 4.59 7.85
C VAL A 231 12.97 3.36 8.09
N LYS A 232 13.94 3.42 9.00
CA LYS A 232 14.80 2.27 9.36
C LYS A 232 13.97 1.07 9.84
N LEU A 233 12.98 1.32 10.68
CA LEU A 233 12.11 0.27 11.23
C LEU A 233 11.24 -0.37 10.14
N SER A 234 10.85 0.38 9.11
CA SER A 234 10.00 -0.08 8.01
C SER A 234 10.69 -1.00 7.00
N GLU A 235 12.02 -0.97 6.93
CA GLU A 235 12.82 -1.83 6.05
C GLU A 235 12.99 -3.22 6.67
N HIS A 236 13.37 -3.28 7.95
CA HIS A 236 13.83 -4.53 8.57
C HIS A 236 13.10 -4.94 9.85
N GLY A 237 12.30 -4.05 10.45
CA GLY A 237 11.80 -4.20 11.80
C GLY A 237 12.93 -4.32 12.84
N THR A 238 12.56 -4.48 14.11
CA THR A 238 13.51 -4.80 15.19
C THR A 238 13.10 -6.09 15.90
N PRO A 239 14.05 -6.92 16.37
CA PRO A 239 13.73 -8.03 17.26
C PRO A 239 13.43 -7.56 18.69
N SER A 240 13.78 -6.33 19.07
CA SER A 240 13.61 -5.79 20.42
C SER A 240 12.22 -5.15 20.61
N SER A 241 11.37 -5.77 21.44
CA SER A 241 10.07 -5.18 21.79
C SER A 241 10.20 -3.83 22.50
N LEU A 242 11.25 -3.64 23.30
CA LEU A 242 11.46 -2.39 24.04
C LEU A 242 11.80 -1.24 23.09
N GLU A 243 12.68 -1.47 22.12
CA GLU A 243 13.00 -0.49 21.07
C GLU A 243 11.77 -0.19 20.22
N ALA A 244 11.05 -1.23 19.76
CA ALA A 244 9.84 -1.05 18.98
C ALA A 244 8.79 -0.22 19.74
N LEU A 245 8.59 -0.49 21.03
CA LEU A 245 7.63 0.22 21.86
C LEU A 245 8.04 1.67 22.13
N ALA A 246 9.33 1.96 22.31
CA ALA A 246 9.81 3.34 22.45
C ALA A 246 9.48 4.18 21.21
N ILE A 247 9.76 3.64 20.01
CA ILE A 247 9.41 4.28 18.74
C ILE A 247 7.89 4.40 18.59
N CYS A 248 7.14 3.34 18.92
CA CYS A 248 5.67 3.37 18.86
C CYS A 248 5.09 4.44 19.78
N ASP A 249 5.62 4.59 21.00
CA ASP A 249 5.11 5.52 22.00
C ASP A 249 5.36 6.97 21.60
N ASP A 250 6.53 7.27 21.02
CA ASP A 250 6.82 8.57 20.42
C ASP A 250 5.85 8.88 19.27
N VAL A 251 5.68 7.97 18.31
CA VAL A 251 4.77 8.16 17.17
C VAL A 251 3.31 8.32 17.61
N MET A 252 2.90 7.54 18.61
CA MET A 252 1.55 7.62 19.18
C MET A 252 1.31 8.91 19.97
N SER A 253 2.34 9.69 20.30
CA SER A 253 2.19 10.99 20.96
C SER A 253 1.75 12.12 20.01
N TRP A 254 1.95 11.96 18.69
CA TRP A 254 1.67 13.04 17.73
C TRP A 254 0.83 12.60 16.53
N LEU A 255 1.04 11.41 15.97
CA LEU A 255 0.39 11.00 14.72
C LEU A 255 -1.14 10.86 14.85
N PRO A 256 -1.71 10.30 15.94
CA PRO A 256 -3.16 10.25 16.10
C PRO A 256 -3.81 11.63 16.08
N GLU A 257 -3.24 12.60 16.77
CA GLU A 257 -3.75 13.98 16.81
C GLU A 257 -3.63 14.66 15.45
N PHE A 258 -2.49 14.47 14.77
CA PHE A 258 -2.29 15.00 13.42
C PHE A 258 -3.31 14.44 12.42
N ALA A 259 -3.58 13.13 12.48
CA ALA A 259 -4.59 12.47 11.67
C ALA A 259 -6.02 12.92 12.02
N ASP A 260 -6.33 13.08 13.31
CA ASP A 260 -7.65 13.54 13.76
C ASP A 260 -7.92 14.99 13.36
N ALA A 261 -6.93 15.89 13.44
CA ALA A 261 -7.05 17.26 12.95
C ALA A 261 -7.31 17.31 11.44
N TRP A 262 -6.65 16.44 10.67
CA TRP A 262 -6.92 16.29 9.25
C TRP A 262 -8.35 15.81 8.99
N LEU A 263 -8.82 14.81 9.75
CA LEU A 263 -10.15 14.26 9.63
C LEU A 263 -11.23 15.27 10.02
N ASP A 264 -11.02 16.08 11.06
CA ASP A 264 -11.98 17.12 11.46
C ASP A 264 -12.22 18.15 10.35
N LYS A 265 -11.16 18.47 9.60
CA LYS A 265 -11.23 19.40 8.46
C LYS A 265 -11.88 18.76 7.23
N ASN A 266 -11.54 17.52 6.90
CA ASN A 266 -11.85 16.93 5.58
C ASN A 266 -12.94 15.84 5.60
N ASN A 267 -13.14 15.18 6.74
CA ASN A 267 -14.09 14.07 6.94
C ASN A 267 -14.57 14.01 8.41
N PRO A 268 -15.33 15.02 8.89
CA PRO A 268 -15.73 15.09 10.30
C PRO A 268 -16.58 13.90 10.73
N LYS A 269 -17.31 13.28 9.80
CA LYS A 269 -18.13 12.08 10.03
C LYS A 269 -17.34 10.77 10.06
N ARG A 270 -16.04 10.81 9.74
CA ARG A 270 -15.15 9.63 9.68
C ARG A 270 -15.67 8.53 8.74
N GLU A 271 -16.28 8.93 7.63
CA GLU A 271 -16.77 7.99 6.61
C GLU A 271 -15.60 7.20 6.02
N ALA A 272 -15.75 5.87 5.91
CA ALA A 272 -14.68 4.99 5.43
C ALA A 272 -14.22 5.34 3.99
N THR A 273 -15.15 5.82 3.17
CA THR A 273 -14.90 6.23 1.79
C THR A 273 -15.63 7.53 1.49
N LEU A 274 -14.95 8.45 0.82
CA LEU A 274 -15.49 9.74 0.38
C LEU A 274 -15.83 9.70 -1.12
N LYS A 275 -16.72 10.58 -1.56
CA LYS A 275 -16.98 10.78 -2.99
C LYS A 275 -15.80 11.48 -3.68
N LEU A 276 -15.59 11.14 -4.95
CA LEU A 276 -14.71 11.91 -5.82
C LEU A 276 -15.41 13.23 -6.16
N VAL A 277 -14.98 14.33 -5.54
CA VAL A 277 -15.42 15.70 -5.88
C VAL A 277 -14.51 16.28 -6.95
#